data_AF-A0A368FRS4-F1
#
_entry.id   AF-A0A368FRS4-F1
#
_cell.length_a   1.000
_cell.length_b   1.000
_cell.length_c   1.000
_cell.angle_alpha   90.00
_cell.angle_beta   90.00
_cell.angle_gamma   90.00
#
_symmetry.space_group_name_H-M   'P 1'
#
loop_
_entity.id
_entity.type
_entity.pdbx_description
1 polymer ?
#
loop_
_entity_poly.entity_id
_entity_poly.type
_entity_poly.pdbx_seq_one_letter_code
_entity_poly.pdbx_strand_id
1 'polypeptide(L)'
;MERLRELYIEHCDHLAFLEKFAFKGLKKLRLVSFTNCPRLNEIPKSTFSGIGNDFGVKIHFHRTPVQRVHGGAFRHAHNIRELSISGTDLALSRHAFAAITQLDFLTVSGVTVIEPQLFTNSTRFHIVHFKELNCEIPPRAFEDLAHVHQVRNYTKLAITSNGVIKSGVNWTAFRYALFFSQ
;
A
#
# COMPACT_ATOMS: atom_id res chain seq x y z
N MET A 1 8.97 25.85 2.27
CA MET A 1 8.62 25.00 1.11
C MET A 1 7.09 24.83 0.99
N GLU A 2 6.31 25.90 1.02
CA GLU A 2 4.83 25.83 1.12
C GLU A 2 4.09 25.80 -0.22
N ARG A 3 4.80 25.61 -1.33
CA ARG A 3 4.23 25.66 -2.68
C ARG A 3 4.42 24.38 -3.49
N LEU A 4 5.22 23.42 -3.01
CA LEU A 4 5.47 22.20 -3.76
C LEU A 4 4.17 21.38 -3.84
N ARG A 5 3.68 21.20 -5.07
CA ARG A 5 2.45 20.45 -5.37
C ARG A 5 2.73 19.09 -5.95
N GLU A 6 3.74 18.97 -6.78
CA GLU A 6 4.05 17.73 -7.46
C GLU A 6 5.55 17.54 -7.44
N LEU A 7 5.99 16.32 -7.18
CA LEU A 7 7.38 15.93 -7.17
C LEU A 7 7.54 14.69 -8.06
N TYR A 8 8.30 14.87 -9.13
CA TYR A 8 8.65 13.81 -10.06
C TYR A 8 10.13 13.49 -9.87
N ILE A 9 10.43 12.23 -9.59
CA ILE A 9 11.77 11.71 -9.41
C ILE A 9 11.92 10.60 -10.44
N GLU A 10 12.58 10.93 -11.54
CA GLU A 10 12.65 10.07 -12.71
C GLU A 10 14.11 9.75 -13.04
N HIS A 11 14.38 8.50 -13.45
CA HIS A 11 15.69 8.06 -13.93
C HIS A 11 16.83 8.35 -12.94
N CYS A 12 16.56 8.23 -11.64
CA CYS A 12 17.55 8.44 -10.59
C CYS A 12 18.28 7.13 -10.29
N ASP A 13 19.34 6.86 -11.05
CA ASP A 13 20.13 5.61 -10.97
C ASP A 13 20.83 5.40 -9.62
N HIS A 14 21.02 6.46 -8.85
CA HIS A 14 21.70 6.44 -7.55
C HIS A 14 20.75 6.62 -6.36
N LEU A 15 19.45 6.83 -6.59
CA LEU A 15 18.51 6.95 -5.49
C LEU A 15 18.24 5.57 -4.89
N ALA A 16 18.93 5.29 -3.78
CA ALA A 16 18.81 4.03 -3.06
C ALA A 16 18.03 4.14 -1.74
N PHE A 17 17.90 5.36 -1.21
CA PHE A 17 17.36 5.58 0.13
C PHE A 17 16.41 6.77 0.17
N LEU A 18 15.32 6.62 0.94
CA LEU A 18 14.38 7.70 1.26
C LEU A 18 14.44 8.00 2.74
N GLU A 19 14.71 9.26 3.06
CA GLU A 19 14.85 9.72 4.44
C GLU A 19 13.57 9.56 5.26
N LYS A 20 13.75 9.43 6.58
CA LYS A 20 12.63 9.44 7.52
C LYS A 20 11.93 10.79 7.45
N PHE A 21 10.59 10.78 7.39
CA PHE A 21 9.79 11.99 7.31
C PHE A 21 10.08 12.88 6.10
N ALA A 22 10.64 12.33 5.01
CA ALA A 22 11.09 13.07 3.83
C ALA A 22 10.03 14.03 3.26
N PHE A 23 8.75 13.69 3.40
CA PHE A 23 7.62 14.46 2.87
C PHE A 23 6.75 15.13 3.95
N LYS A 24 7.19 15.09 5.22
CA LYS A 24 6.44 15.66 6.33
C LYS A 24 6.39 17.19 6.20
N GLY A 25 5.20 17.76 6.44
CA GLY A 25 4.99 19.21 6.38
C GLY A 25 4.77 19.78 4.98
N LEU A 26 4.80 18.95 3.92
CA LEU A 26 4.47 19.38 2.56
C LEU A 26 2.94 19.49 2.36
N LYS A 27 2.35 20.52 2.97
CA LYS A 27 0.88 20.71 3.08
C LYS A 27 0.15 21.00 1.77
N LYS A 28 0.86 21.20 0.65
CA LYS A 28 0.23 21.39 -0.67
C LYS A 28 0.57 20.28 -1.66
N LEU A 29 1.26 19.23 -1.22
CA LEU A 29 1.73 18.15 -2.06
C LEU A 29 0.59 17.23 -2.49
N ARG A 30 0.33 17.16 -3.79
CA ARG A 30 -0.71 16.37 -4.42
C ARG A 30 -0.15 15.12 -5.08
N LEU A 31 1.13 15.11 -5.43
CA LEU A 31 1.78 13.99 -6.09
C LEU A 31 3.24 13.82 -5.67
N VAL A 32 3.63 12.58 -5.40
CA VAL A 32 5.02 12.12 -5.36
C VAL A 32 5.12 10.91 -6.27
N SER A 33 5.92 11.00 -7.33
CA SER A 33 6.14 9.91 -8.27
C SER A 33 7.62 9.57 -8.37
N PHE A 34 7.94 8.30 -8.16
CA PHE A 34 9.23 7.70 -8.43
C PHE A 34 9.10 6.81 -9.66
N THR A 35 9.81 7.16 -10.74
CA THR A 35 9.76 6.44 -12.01
C THR A 35 11.17 6.02 -12.41
N ASN A 36 11.37 4.76 -12.80
CA ASN A 36 12.67 4.26 -13.28
C ASN A 36 13.82 4.57 -12.29
N CYS A 37 13.63 4.28 -11.00
CA CYS A 37 14.68 4.40 -9.98
C CYS A 37 15.18 2.98 -9.62
N PRO A 38 16.20 2.44 -10.32
CA PRO A 38 16.53 1.02 -10.27
C PRO A 38 17.19 0.55 -8.96
N ARG A 39 17.65 1.49 -8.11
CA ARG A 39 18.24 1.18 -6.81
C ARG A 39 17.29 1.44 -5.64
N LEU A 40 16.09 1.94 -5.91
CA LEU A 40 15.10 2.24 -4.89
C LEU A 40 14.35 0.96 -4.51
N ASN A 41 15.01 0.14 -3.70
CA ASN A 41 14.56 -1.21 -3.36
C ASN A 41 13.67 -1.23 -2.11
N GLU A 42 13.69 -0.18 -1.31
CA GLU A 42 12.99 -0.16 -0.02
C GLU A 42 12.18 1.12 0.16
N ILE A 43 11.06 0.98 0.87
CA ILE A 43 10.35 2.09 1.49
C ILE A 43 10.58 1.99 3.01
N PRO A 44 11.56 2.74 3.54
CA PRO A 44 11.92 2.66 4.94
C PRO A 44 10.81 3.06 5.91
N LYS A 45 10.98 2.66 7.17
CA LYS A 45 10.11 3.06 8.28
C LYS A 45 10.05 4.59 8.37
N SER A 46 8.84 5.11 8.55
CA SER A 46 8.54 6.53 8.70
C SER A 46 8.84 7.43 7.50
N THR A 47 9.21 6.91 6.34
CA THR A 47 9.47 7.75 5.14
C THR A 47 8.29 8.66 4.80
N PHE A 48 7.07 8.13 4.84
CA PHE A 48 5.82 8.87 4.59
C PHE A 48 5.06 9.19 5.88
N SER A 49 5.71 9.12 7.04
CA SER A 49 5.00 9.35 8.30
C SER A 49 4.54 10.80 8.44
N GLY A 50 3.26 10.99 8.76
CA GLY A 50 2.63 12.31 8.84
C GLY A 50 2.41 12.99 7.50
N ILE A 51 2.54 12.28 6.37
CA ILE A 51 2.15 12.82 5.07
C ILE A 51 0.64 13.00 5.00
N GLY A 52 0.20 14.10 4.39
CA GLY A 52 -1.21 14.42 4.20
C GLY A 52 -1.48 15.92 4.21
N ASN A 53 -2.60 16.29 3.59
CA ASN A 53 -3.13 17.64 3.48
C ASN A 53 -4.60 17.61 3.08
N ASP A 54 -5.23 18.76 2.90
CA ASP A 54 -6.66 18.89 2.60
C ASP A 54 -7.02 18.52 1.15
N PHE A 55 -6.07 18.61 0.21
CA PHE A 55 -6.28 18.34 -1.22
C PHE A 55 -6.16 16.86 -1.58
N GLY A 56 -5.48 16.10 -0.73
CA GLY A 56 -5.17 14.69 -0.93
C GLY A 56 -3.91 14.48 -1.78
N VAL A 57 -3.19 13.40 -1.48
CA VAL A 57 -1.90 13.09 -2.10
C VAL A 57 -1.94 11.75 -2.83
N LYS A 58 -1.30 11.69 -4.00
CA LYS A 58 -1.00 10.47 -4.73
C LYS A 58 0.47 10.12 -4.59
N ILE A 59 0.76 8.84 -4.37
CA ILE A 59 2.12 8.34 -4.19
C ILE A 59 2.30 7.16 -5.14
N HIS A 60 3.30 7.26 -6.01
CA HIS A 60 3.54 6.29 -7.05
C HIS A 60 4.99 5.84 -7.07
N PHE A 61 5.16 4.52 -7.13
CA PHE A 61 6.41 3.83 -7.37
C PHE A 61 6.21 3.00 -8.63
N HIS A 62 6.77 3.46 -9.74
CA HIS A 62 6.59 2.89 -11.07
C HIS A 62 7.93 2.46 -11.68
N ARG A 63 8.04 1.19 -12.08
CA ARG A 63 9.30 0.60 -12.58
C ARG A 63 10.45 0.84 -11.59
N THR A 64 10.12 0.76 -10.32
CA THR A 64 11.05 0.77 -9.19
C THR A 64 11.03 -0.63 -8.59
N PRO A 65 12.15 -1.34 -8.47
CA PRO A 65 12.17 -2.71 -7.98
C PRO A 65 12.04 -2.75 -6.45
N VAL A 66 10.93 -2.22 -5.92
CA VAL A 66 10.70 -2.21 -4.47
C VAL A 66 10.54 -3.66 -4.00
N GLN A 67 11.44 -4.08 -3.13
CA GLN A 67 11.51 -5.38 -2.50
C GLN A 67 10.95 -5.38 -1.07
N ARG A 68 10.87 -4.21 -0.42
CA ARG A 68 10.34 -4.13 0.95
C ARG A 68 9.60 -2.84 1.25
N VAL A 69 8.41 -2.96 1.84
CA VAL A 69 7.77 -1.87 2.58
C VAL A 69 7.88 -2.16 4.07
N HIS A 70 8.63 -1.33 4.78
CA HIS A 70 8.88 -1.51 6.21
C HIS A 70 7.66 -1.14 7.06
N GLY A 71 7.56 -1.77 8.23
CA GLY A 71 6.52 -1.47 9.22
C GLY A 71 6.52 -0.01 9.63
N GLY A 72 5.37 0.65 9.51
CA GLY A 72 5.20 2.07 9.82
C GLY A 72 5.76 3.04 8.77
N ALA A 73 6.03 2.59 7.54
CA ALA A 73 6.39 3.47 6.41
C ALA A 73 5.41 4.64 6.23
N PHE A 74 4.11 4.38 6.41
CA PHE A 74 3.01 5.34 6.24
C PHE A 74 2.32 5.73 7.55
N ARG A 75 3.00 5.60 8.69
CA ARG A 75 2.39 5.82 10.01
C ARG A 75 1.84 7.25 10.16
N HIS A 76 0.60 7.39 10.61
CA HIS A 76 -0.09 8.69 10.73
C HIS A 76 -0.25 9.44 9.40
N ALA A 77 -0.23 8.71 8.28
CA ALA A 77 -0.59 9.30 7.01
C ALA A 77 -2.10 9.56 6.94
N HIS A 78 -2.49 10.66 6.30
CA HIS A 78 -3.88 11.07 6.16
C HIS A 78 -4.16 11.60 4.76
N ASN A 79 -5.40 11.42 4.31
CA ASN A 79 -5.88 11.86 3.00
C ASN A 79 -4.97 11.43 1.83
N ILE A 80 -4.49 10.18 1.83
CA ILE A 80 -3.88 9.61 0.64
C ILE A 80 -5.04 9.24 -0.29
N ARG A 81 -5.01 9.72 -1.52
CA ARG A 81 -6.01 9.36 -2.53
C ARG A 81 -5.61 8.07 -3.23
N GLU A 82 -4.33 7.95 -3.54
CA GLU A 82 -3.83 6.82 -4.32
C GLU A 82 -2.42 6.44 -3.88
N LEU A 83 -2.20 5.16 -3.64
CA LEU A 83 -0.89 4.58 -3.40
C LEU A 83 -0.70 3.42 -4.37
N SER A 84 0.26 3.57 -5.28
CA SER A 84 0.64 2.51 -6.22
C SER A 84 2.09 2.12 -5.98
N ILE A 85 2.33 0.83 -5.72
CA ILE A 85 3.66 0.26 -5.51
C ILE A 85 3.86 -0.85 -6.53
N SER A 86 4.73 -0.63 -7.52
CA SER A 86 5.28 -1.71 -8.31
C SER A 86 6.43 -2.35 -7.55
N GLY A 87 6.31 -3.62 -7.18
CA GLY A 87 7.36 -4.37 -6.52
C GLY A 87 7.85 -5.56 -7.34
N THR A 88 9.03 -6.03 -6.97
CA THR A 88 9.62 -7.29 -7.45
C THR A 88 10.06 -8.06 -6.21
N ASP A 89 9.52 -9.26 -6.00
CA ASP A 89 9.73 -10.04 -4.77
C ASP A 89 9.41 -9.24 -3.49
N LEU A 90 8.30 -8.50 -3.55
CA LEU A 90 7.94 -7.52 -2.54
C LEU A 90 7.48 -8.17 -1.24
N ALA A 91 8.19 -7.87 -0.16
CA ALA A 91 7.81 -8.17 1.20
C ALA A 91 7.09 -6.98 1.86
N LEU A 92 5.88 -7.23 2.34
CA LEU A 92 5.11 -6.28 3.15
C LEU A 92 5.25 -6.64 4.62
N SER A 93 6.01 -5.83 5.35
CA SER A 93 6.24 -6.05 6.78
C SER A 93 5.01 -5.73 7.62
N ARG A 94 4.98 -6.26 8.84
CA ARG A 94 3.94 -6.02 9.83
C ARG A 94 3.76 -4.51 9.99
N HIS A 95 2.52 -4.04 9.95
CA HIS A 95 2.16 -2.63 10.05
C HIS A 95 2.68 -1.73 8.90
N ALA A 96 3.03 -2.26 7.73
CA ALA A 96 3.50 -1.42 6.62
C ALA A 96 2.49 -0.32 6.23
N PHE A 97 1.19 -0.63 6.27
CA PHE A 97 0.09 0.30 5.98
C PHE A 97 -0.72 0.68 7.24
N ALA A 98 -0.09 0.63 8.42
CA ALA A 98 -0.76 0.94 9.68
C ALA A 98 -0.96 2.46 9.91
N ALA A 99 -2.02 2.79 10.66
CA ALA A 99 -2.39 4.14 11.04
C ALA A 99 -2.57 5.09 9.85
N ILE A 100 -3.10 4.57 8.73
CA ILE A 100 -3.54 5.38 7.60
C ILE A 100 -5.02 5.71 7.79
N THR A 101 -5.33 7.00 7.93
CA THR A 101 -6.72 7.41 8.22
C THR A 101 -7.61 7.42 6.97
N GLN A 102 -7.03 7.68 5.80
CA GLN A 102 -7.75 7.63 4.53
C GLN A 102 -6.79 7.25 3.40
N LEU A 103 -7.15 6.18 2.69
CA LEU A 103 -6.57 5.73 1.43
C LEU A 103 -7.70 5.34 0.48
N ASP A 104 -7.91 6.05 -0.62
CA ASP A 104 -9.00 5.66 -1.53
C ASP A 104 -8.59 4.44 -2.38
N PHE A 105 -7.40 4.45 -2.97
CA PHE A 105 -6.95 3.35 -3.84
C PHE A 105 -5.55 2.87 -3.46
N LEU A 106 -5.45 1.60 -3.07
CA LEU A 106 -4.18 0.90 -2.90
C LEU A 106 -3.98 -0.10 -4.03
N THR A 107 -2.90 0.03 -4.78
CA THR A 107 -2.45 -0.99 -5.73
C THR A 107 -1.02 -1.42 -5.39
N VAL A 108 -0.82 -2.71 -5.18
CA VAL A 108 0.51 -3.29 -4.92
C VAL A 108 0.72 -4.47 -5.85
N SER A 109 1.86 -4.55 -6.53
CA SER A 109 2.20 -5.68 -7.40
C SER A 109 3.45 -6.44 -6.96
N GLY A 110 3.55 -7.70 -7.36
CA GLY A 110 4.76 -8.53 -7.20
C GLY A 110 5.02 -8.94 -5.76
N VAL A 111 3.97 -9.12 -4.95
CA VAL A 111 4.09 -9.43 -3.53
C VAL A 111 4.36 -10.92 -3.31
N THR A 112 5.44 -11.24 -2.60
CA THR A 112 5.86 -12.62 -2.28
C THR A 112 5.84 -12.91 -0.78
N VAL A 113 5.71 -11.89 0.08
CA VAL A 113 5.57 -12.06 1.52
C VAL A 113 4.62 -11.00 2.07
N ILE A 114 3.64 -11.42 2.87
CA ILE A 114 2.80 -10.54 3.69
C ILE A 114 2.97 -10.97 5.14
N GLU A 115 3.34 -10.05 6.02
CA GLU A 115 3.29 -10.24 7.47
C GLU A 115 1.90 -9.86 8.03
N PRO A 116 1.49 -10.41 9.19
CA PRO A 116 0.21 -10.09 9.83
C PRO A 116 0.05 -8.60 10.17
N GLN A 117 -1.17 -8.16 10.51
CA GLN A 117 -1.44 -6.80 11.04
C GLN A 117 -0.97 -5.67 10.09
N LEU A 118 -1.13 -5.90 8.80
CA LEU A 118 -0.63 -5.01 7.75
C LEU A 118 -1.29 -3.62 7.81
N PHE A 119 -2.59 -3.59 8.13
CA PHE A 119 -3.44 -2.39 8.12
C PHE A 119 -3.87 -1.90 9.50
N THR A 120 -3.14 -2.25 10.57
CA THR A 120 -3.58 -1.94 11.93
C THR A 120 -3.88 -0.46 12.18
N ASN A 121 -4.97 -0.18 12.91
CA ASN A 121 -5.47 1.17 13.22
C ASN A 121 -5.74 2.04 11.99
N SER A 122 -6.10 1.44 10.85
CA SER A 122 -6.33 2.18 9.62
C SER A 122 -7.81 2.18 9.28
N THR A 123 -8.37 3.35 9.01
CA THR A 123 -9.83 3.55 9.12
C THR A 123 -10.56 3.52 7.79
N ARG A 124 -9.98 3.96 6.67
CA ARG A 124 -10.71 4.03 5.39
C ARG A 124 -9.85 3.61 4.21
N PHE A 125 -10.21 2.49 3.59
CA PHE A 125 -9.56 1.92 2.42
C PHE A 125 -10.63 1.64 1.37
N HIS A 126 -10.84 2.49 0.36
CA HIS A 126 -11.96 2.25 -0.54
C HIS A 126 -11.71 1.00 -1.41
N ILE A 127 -10.58 0.92 -2.12
CA ILE A 127 -10.21 -0.25 -2.92
C ILE A 127 -8.78 -0.67 -2.59
N VAL A 128 -8.59 -1.97 -2.35
CA VAL A 128 -7.29 -2.61 -2.20
C VAL A 128 -7.10 -3.63 -3.32
N HIS A 129 -6.02 -3.49 -4.08
CA HIS A 129 -5.73 -4.30 -5.25
C HIS A 129 -4.32 -4.88 -5.14
N PHE A 130 -4.24 -6.21 -5.00
CA PHE A 130 -2.99 -6.95 -5.11
C PHE A 130 -2.90 -7.58 -6.51
N LYS A 131 -1.84 -7.24 -7.24
CA LYS A 131 -1.51 -7.83 -8.55
C LYS A 131 -0.34 -8.78 -8.35
N GLU A 132 -0.32 -9.91 -9.08
CA GLU A 132 0.85 -10.81 -9.05
C GLU A 132 1.23 -11.23 -7.61
N LEU A 133 0.21 -11.55 -6.79
CA LEU A 133 0.38 -12.03 -5.44
C LEU A 133 0.84 -13.50 -5.45
N ASN A 134 2.10 -13.73 -5.12
CA ASN A 134 2.74 -15.04 -5.11
C ASN A 134 2.97 -15.57 -3.68
N CYS A 135 2.05 -15.27 -2.76
CA CYS A 135 2.14 -15.71 -1.37
C CYS A 135 0.77 -15.97 -0.75
N GLU A 136 0.76 -16.69 0.37
CA GLU A 136 -0.43 -16.81 1.20
C GLU A 136 -0.67 -15.52 1.99
N ILE A 137 -1.94 -15.22 2.24
CA ILE A 137 -2.34 -14.11 3.10
C ILE A 137 -2.40 -14.64 4.52
N PRO A 138 -1.58 -14.13 5.47
CA PRO A 138 -1.62 -14.63 6.83
C PRO A 138 -2.94 -14.24 7.53
N PRO A 139 -3.36 -15.01 8.54
CA PRO A 139 -4.44 -14.61 9.43
C PRO A 139 -4.17 -13.22 9.99
N ARG A 140 -5.21 -12.39 10.09
CA ARG A 140 -5.14 -11.02 10.60
C ARG A 140 -4.35 -10.01 9.76
N ALA A 141 -3.99 -10.33 8.52
CA ALA A 141 -3.42 -9.32 7.61
C ALA A 141 -4.38 -8.11 7.45
N PHE A 142 -5.69 -8.38 7.39
CA PHE A 142 -6.76 -7.41 7.12
C PHE A 142 -7.72 -7.19 8.32
N GLU A 143 -7.37 -7.63 9.54
CA GLU A 143 -8.29 -7.66 10.71
C GLU A 143 -8.87 -6.28 11.07
N ASP A 144 -8.06 -5.23 10.97
CA ASP A 144 -8.44 -3.87 11.40
C ASP A 144 -9.09 -3.03 10.29
N LEU A 145 -9.39 -3.61 9.13
CA LEU A 145 -9.99 -2.90 8.01
C LEU A 145 -11.51 -2.83 8.17
N ALA A 146 -11.96 -1.89 8.99
CA ALA A 146 -13.39 -1.69 9.29
C ALA A 146 -14.20 -1.19 8.08
N HIS A 147 -13.56 -0.62 7.06
CA HIS A 147 -14.22 0.05 5.93
C HIS A 147 -13.51 -0.20 4.59
N VAL A 148 -13.41 -1.47 4.19
CA VAL A 148 -12.98 -1.85 2.83
C VAL A 148 -14.18 -2.15 1.96
N HIS A 149 -14.34 -1.41 0.87
CA HIS A 149 -15.40 -1.70 -0.11
C HIS A 149 -15.01 -2.87 -1.02
N GLN A 150 -13.73 -3.01 -1.37
CA GLN A 150 -13.30 -4.09 -2.27
C GLN A 150 -11.84 -4.48 -2.10
N VAL A 151 -11.59 -5.79 -2.01
CA VAL A 151 -10.26 -6.40 -2.18
C VAL A 151 -10.25 -7.18 -3.49
N ARG A 152 -9.37 -6.85 -4.43
CA ARG A 152 -9.18 -7.59 -5.68
C ARG A 152 -7.81 -8.25 -5.70
N ASN A 153 -7.78 -9.53 -6.08
CA ASN A 153 -6.56 -10.27 -6.37
C ASN A 153 -6.62 -10.78 -7.81
N TYR A 154 -5.62 -10.43 -8.62
CA TYR A 154 -5.48 -10.92 -9.98
C TYR A 154 -4.22 -11.79 -10.08
N THR A 155 -4.23 -12.91 -9.36
CA THR A 155 -3.50 -14.11 -9.79
C THR A 155 -4.49 -15.11 -10.34
N LYS A 156 -3.99 -16.11 -11.09
CA LYS A 156 -4.76 -17.13 -11.80
C LYS A 156 -5.57 -17.99 -10.83
N LEU A 157 -6.66 -17.45 -10.29
CA LEU A 157 -7.78 -18.04 -9.54
C LEU A 157 -8.59 -16.87 -8.95
N ALA A 158 -9.54 -16.37 -9.73
CA ALA A 158 -10.60 -15.51 -9.23
C ALA A 158 -11.77 -16.41 -8.84
N ILE A 159 -12.25 -16.36 -7.58
CA ILE A 159 -13.65 -16.68 -7.28
C ILE A 159 -14.19 -15.71 -6.23
N THR A 160 -15.21 -14.95 -6.63
CA THR A 160 -16.17 -14.24 -5.77
C THR A 160 -17.34 -15.16 -5.39
N SER A 161 -17.96 -14.84 -4.26
CA SER A 161 -19.27 -15.29 -3.76
C SER A 161 -19.70 -16.72 -4.10
N ASN A 162 -19.51 -17.62 -3.13
CA ASN A 162 -20.22 -18.90 -2.97
C ASN A 162 -19.72 -20.16 -3.69
N GLY A 163 -18.42 -20.45 -3.71
CA GLY A 163 -18.01 -21.84 -4.01
C GLY A 163 -16.55 -22.06 -4.31
N VAL A 164 -15.84 -22.55 -3.28
CA VAL A 164 -14.55 -23.26 -3.27
C VAL A 164 -13.94 -23.61 -4.65
N ILE A 165 -12.71 -23.15 -4.93
CA ILE A 165 -11.69 -23.97 -5.61
C ILE A 165 -10.32 -23.77 -4.93
N LYS A 166 -9.64 -24.90 -4.73
CA LYS A 166 -8.44 -25.13 -3.91
C LYS A 166 -7.22 -24.26 -4.27
N SER A 167 -6.77 -23.45 -3.32
CA SER A 167 -5.33 -23.30 -3.01
C SER A 167 -5.21 -22.68 -1.61
N GLY A 168 -4.98 -23.50 -0.58
CA GLY A 168 -4.39 -23.14 0.73
C GLY A 168 -5.05 -22.08 1.64
N VAL A 169 -5.91 -21.19 1.12
CA VAL A 169 -6.37 -20.02 1.86
C VAL A 169 -7.56 -20.38 2.74
N ASN A 170 -7.39 -20.30 4.06
CA ASN A 170 -8.47 -20.42 5.04
C ASN A 170 -9.24 -19.09 5.11
N TRP A 171 -10.29 -18.98 4.30
CA TRP A 171 -11.12 -17.78 4.11
C TRP A 171 -12.04 -17.43 5.30
N THR A 172 -11.98 -18.16 6.42
CA THR A 172 -12.83 -17.90 7.60
C THR A 172 -12.61 -16.50 8.21
N ALA A 173 -11.44 -15.89 8.00
CA ALA A 173 -11.11 -14.54 8.47
C ALA A 173 -11.81 -13.40 7.68
N PHE A 174 -12.39 -13.66 6.50
CA PHE A 174 -13.08 -12.66 5.69
C PHE A 174 -14.58 -12.55 5.95
N ARG A 175 -15.15 -13.34 6.89
CA ARG A 175 -16.58 -13.30 7.24
C ARG A 175 -17.09 -11.92 7.70
N TYR A 176 -16.19 -11.00 8.06
CA TYR A 176 -16.56 -9.68 8.58
C TYR A 176 -16.38 -8.52 7.57
N ALA A 177 -15.84 -8.74 6.38
CA ALA A 177 -15.56 -7.67 5.40
C ALA A 177 -16.42 -7.73 4.13
N LEU A 178 -17.41 -8.63 4.05
CA LEU A 178 -18.32 -8.72 2.92
C LEU A 178 -19.67 -8.09 3.27
N PHE A 179 -19.79 -6.78 3.08
CA PHE A 179 -21.09 -6.11 2.98
C PHE A 179 -21.11 -5.09 1.84
N PHE A 180 -21.99 -5.38 0.87
CA PHE A 180 -22.54 -4.55 -0.22
C PHE A 180 -21.56 -4.07 -1.32
N SER A 181 -21.94 -4.01 -2.61
CA SER A 181 -23.27 -3.99 -3.24
C SER A 181 -23.24 -4.61 -4.64
N GLN A 182 -24.45 -4.98 -5.08
CA GLN A 182 -25.01 -5.05 -6.44
C GLN A 182 -24.15 -4.59 -7.62
#